data_AF-A0A7K5YUG6-F1
#
_entry.id   AF-A0A7K5YUG6-F1
#
_cell.length_a   1.000
_cell.length_b   1.000
_cell.length_c   1.000
_cell.angle_alpha   90.00
_cell.angle_beta   90.00
_cell.angle_gamma   90.00
#
_symmetry.space_group_name_H-M   'P 1'
#
loop_
_entity.id
_entity.type
_entity.pdbx_description
1 polymer ?
#
loop_
_entity_poly.entity_id
_entity_poly.type
_entity_poly.pdbx_seq_one_letter_code
_entity_poly.pdbx_strand_id
1 'polypeptide(L)'
;SFKIELTDEQKEFQATARKFAVEEIIPVAAQYDRTGEYPLPLIKRAWQLGLMNPHIPESCGGLGLGSFEECLITEELGYGCTGVQTAIEANSLGQMPVIIAGNEHQQKKYLGRMTEEPLICAYCVTEPGAGSDVAGIKTRAEKKGDEYVINGQKMWITNGGKANWYFLLARTNPDPGTPASKAFTGFIVEADSPGIQIGRK
;
A
#
# COMPACT_ATOMS: atom_id res chain seq x y z
N SER A 1 13.15 33.92 -3.43
CA SER A 1 11.77 34.08 -2.95
C SER A 1 11.24 32.69 -2.64
N PHE A 2 10.64 32.46 -1.47
CA PHE A 2 9.95 31.20 -1.18
C PHE A 2 8.57 31.22 -1.82
N LYS A 3 8.19 30.13 -2.50
CA LYS A 3 6.84 29.96 -3.06
C LYS A 3 6.11 28.91 -2.23
N ILE A 4 5.10 29.35 -1.49
CA ILE A 4 4.28 28.52 -0.59
C ILE A 4 2.85 28.33 -1.12
N GLU A 5 2.53 28.93 -2.26
CA GLU A 5 1.22 28.83 -2.90
C GLU A 5 1.10 27.53 -3.70
N LEU A 6 -0.02 26.83 -3.51
CA LEU A 6 -0.39 25.67 -4.30
C LEU A 6 -0.60 26.05 -5.77
N THR A 7 -0.24 25.12 -6.68
CA THR A 7 -0.65 25.21 -8.08
C THR A 7 -2.17 25.04 -8.20
N ASP A 8 -2.75 25.43 -9.34
CA ASP A 8 -4.19 25.29 -9.53
C ASP A 8 -4.62 23.82 -9.56
N GLU A 9 -3.82 22.95 -10.17
CA GLU A 9 -4.00 21.49 -10.12
C GLU A 9 -3.97 20.94 -8.68
N GLN A 10 -3.01 21.37 -7.85
CA GLN A 10 -2.96 20.99 -6.44
C GLN A 10 -4.20 21.46 -5.66
N LYS A 11 -4.73 22.65 -5.96
CA LYS A 11 -5.99 23.13 -5.37
C LYS A 11 -7.18 22.29 -5.81
N GLU A 12 -7.21 21.81 -7.06
CA GLU A 12 -8.26 20.93 -7.56
C GLU A 12 -8.26 19.56 -6.86
N PHE A 13 -7.09 18.95 -6.67
CA PHE A 13 -6.96 17.72 -5.88
C PHE A 13 -7.41 17.93 -4.44
N GLN A 14 -6.92 19.01 -3.80
CA GLN A 14 -7.34 19.36 -2.43
C GLN A 14 -8.86 19.57 -2.33
N ALA A 15 -9.47 20.31 -3.27
CA ALA A 15 -10.90 20.58 -3.26
C ALA A 15 -11.73 19.31 -3.45
N THR A 16 -11.29 18.43 -4.36
CA THR A 16 -11.95 17.14 -4.62
C THR A 16 -11.87 16.23 -3.40
N ALA A 17 -10.69 16.09 -2.80
CA ALA A 17 -10.47 15.30 -1.59
C ALA A 17 -11.26 15.84 -0.40
N ARG A 18 -11.27 17.17 -0.19
CA ARG A 18 -12.04 17.83 0.87
C ARG A 18 -13.53 17.58 0.72
N LYS A 19 -14.06 17.74 -0.50
CA LYS A 19 -15.48 17.51 -0.77
C LYS A 19 -15.85 16.06 -0.46
N PHE A 20 -15.06 15.10 -0.93
CA PHE A 20 -15.28 13.68 -0.65
C PHE A 20 -15.21 13.37 0.85
N ALA A 21 -14.23 13.94 1.57
CA ALA A 21 -14.10 13.77 3.01
C ALA A 21 -15.34 14.29 3.76
N VAL A 22 -15.79 15.51 3.45
CA VAL A 22 -16.91 16.16 4.15
C VAL A 22 -18.26 15.53 3.80
N GLU A 23 -18.51 15.27 2.52
CA GLU A 23 -19.82 14.84 2.04
C GLU A 23 -20.02 13.31 2.10
N GLU A 24 -18.95 12.52 2.00
CA GLU A 24 -19.06 11.05 1.89
C GLU A 24 -18.39 10.30 3.07
N ILE A 25 -17.23 10.75 3.57
CA ILE A 25 -16.52 10.06 4.67
C ILE A 25 -17.11 10.41 6.06
N ILE A 26 -17.16 11.71 6.40
CA ILE A 26 -17.58 12.18 7.74
C ILE A 26 -18.95 11.60 8.16
N PRO A 27 -20.00 11.58 7.31
CA PRO A 27 -21.33 11.12 7.73
C PRO A 27 -21.37 9.65 8.21
N VAL A 28 -20.44 8.82 7.74
CA VAL A 28 -20.43 7.37 8.01
C VAL A 28 -19.22 6.92 8.84
N ALA A 29 -18.25 7.81 9.10
CA ALA A 29 -17.02 7.49 9.83
C ALA A 29 -17.28 6.82 11.20
N ALA A 30 -18.20 7.38 11.99
CA ALA A 30 -18.54 6.84 13.31
C ALA A 30 -19.25 5.47 13.25
N GLN A 31 -19.89 5.12 12.13
CA GLN A 31 -20.45 3.78 11.94
C GLN A 31 -19.34 2.77 11.62
N TYR A 32 -18.41 3.12 10.72
CA TYR A 32 -17.28 2.25 10.40
C TYR A 32 -16.38 2.01 11.61
N ASP A 33 -16.16 3.02 12.45
CA ASP A 33 -15.43 2.87 13.72
C ASP A 33 -16.11 1.85 14.65
N ARG A 34 -17.42 2.03 14.92
CA ARG A 34 -18.17 1.14 15.82
C ARG A 34 -18.30 -0.29 15.33
N THR A 35 -18.48 -0.48 14.02
CA THR A 35 -18.70 -1.81 13.41
C THR A 35 -17.40 -2.51 13.04
N GLY A 36 -16.33 -1.76 12.80
CA GLY A 36 -15.09 -2.27 12.24
C GLY A 36 -15.24 -2.84 10.83
N GLU A 37 -16.33 -2.53 10.12
CA GLU A 37 -16.53 -2.94 8.73
C GLU A 37 -15.45 -2.32 7.83
N TYR A 38 -15.02 -3.05 6.81
CA TYR A 38 -14.04 -2.53 5.86
C TYR A 38 -14.74 -1.57 4.87
N PRO A 39 -14.28 -0.32 4.71
CA PRO A 39 -15.01 0.73 4.00
C PRO A 39 -14.88 0.63 2.47
N LEU A 40 -15.15 -0.56 1.91
CA LEU A 40 -15.03 -0.83 0.49
C LEU A 40 -15.82 0.15 -0.40
N PRO A 41 -17.05 0.60 -0.04
CA PRO A 41 -17.75 1.62 -0.83
C PRO A 41 -16.97 2.94 -0.94
N LEU A 42 -16.38 3.41 0.16
CA LEU A 42 -15.58 4.63 0.18
C LEU A 42 -14.26 4.47 -0.59
N ILE A 43 -13.61 3.30 -0.49
CA ILE A 43 -12.39 3.00 -1.24
C ILE A 43 -12.66 3.01 -2.75
N LYS A 44 -13.73 2.35 -3.20
CA LYS A 44 -14.15 2.37 -4.62
C LYS A 44 -14.44 3.79 -5.09
N ARG A 45 -15.08 4.60 -4.24
CA ARG A 45 -15.38 5.99 -4.56
C ARG A 45 -14.12 6.85 -4.66
N ALA A 46 -13.18 6.71 -3.72
CA ALA A 46 -11.90 7.40 -3.75
C ALA A 46 -11.12 7.08 -5.04
N TRP A 47 -11.13 5.81 -5.46
CA TRP A 47 -10.53 5.37 -6.72
C TRP A 47 -11.19 6.02 -7.94
N GLN A 48 -12.53 6.07 -8.01
CA GLN A 48 -13.25 6.74 -9.10
C GLN A 48 -12.97 8.25 -9.20
N LEU A 49 -12.66 8.88 -8.06
CA LEU A 49 -12.34 10.30 -7.97
C LEU A 49 -10.85 10.61 -8.24
N GLY A 50 -10.02 9.59 -8.49
CA GLY A 50 -8.58 9.77 -8.67
C GLY A 50 -7.82 10.08 -7.38
N LEU A 51 -8.39 9.75 -6.21
CA LEU A 51 -7.81 10.02 -4.88
C LEU A 51 -7.08 8.82 -4.28
N MET A 52 -6.77 7.81 -5.11
CA MET A 52 -6.14 6.56 -4.70
C MET A 52 -5.12 6.14 -5.76
N ASN A 53 -4.02 5.50 -5.33
CA ASN A 53 -2.90 5.11 -6.17
C ASN A 53 -2.21 6.29 -6.91
N PRO A 54 -2.00 7.46 -6.27
CA PRO A 54 -1.58 8.69 -6.96
C PRO A 54 -0.21 8.57 -7.65
N HIS A 55 0.69 7.76 -7.11
CA HIS A 55 2.07 7.58 -7.61
C HIS A 55 2.21 6.63 -8.79
N ILE A 56 1.15 5.90 -9.17
CA ILE A 56 1.29 4.96 -10.28
C ILE A 56 1.67 5.76 -11.54
N PRO A 57 2.79 5.42 -12.22
CA PRO A 57 3.23 6.17 -13.39
C PRO A 57 2.20 6.15 -14.52
N GLU A 58 2.17 7.20 -15.34
CA GLU A 58 1.33 7.27 -16.53
C GLU A 58 1.54 6.08 -17.49
N SER A 59 2.78 5.54 -17.56
CA SER A 59 3.12 4.36 -18.36
C SER A 59 2.39 3.08 -17.92
N CYS A 60 1.83 3.08 -16.72
CA CYS A 60 0.98 2.02 -16.17
C CYS A 60 -0.50 2.45 -16.07
N GLY A 61 -0.88 3.60 -16.65
CA GLY A 61 -2.26 4.11 -16.62
C GLY A 61 -2.64 4.93 -15.37
N GLY A 62 -1.66 5.29 -14.53
CA GLY A 62 -1.90 6.10 -13.33
C GLY A 62 -1.73 7.60 -13.57
N LEU A 63 -1.84 8.38 -12.49
CA LEU A 63 -1.76 9.83 -12.53
C LEU A 63 -0.31 10.37 -12.47
N GLY A 64 0.66 9.55 -12.04
CA GLY A 64 2.06 9.96 -11.95
C GLY A 64 2.32 11.15 -11.00
N LEU A 65 1.48 11.34 -9.98
CA LEU A 65 1.60 12.45 -9.04
C LEU A 65 2.81 12.28 -8.11
N GLY A 66 3.28 13.39 -7.56
CA GLY A 66 4.37 13.40 -6.58
C GLY A 66 3.88 13.24 -5.14
N SER A 67 4.83 13.14 -4.21
CA SER A 67 4.55 13.05 -2.77
C SER A 67 3.85 14.29 -2.22
N PHE A 68 4.01 15.46 -2.84
CA PHE A 68 3.36 16.67 -2.35
C PHE A 68 1.86 16.64 -2.61
N GLU A 69 1.44 16.21 -3.80
CA GLU A 69 0.04 16.00 -4.15
C GLU A 69 -0.60 14.91 -3.28
N GLU A 70 0.10 13.79 -3.04
CA GLU A 70 -0.37 12.77 -2.10
C GLU A 70 -0.58 13.34 -0.69
N CYS A 71 0.35 14.15 -0.17
CA CYS A 71 0.18 14.80 1.13
C CYS A 71 -1.10 15.65 1.21
N LEU A 72 -1.40 16.43 0.17
CA LEU A 72 -2.62 17.26 0.12
C LEU A 72 -3.89 16.39 0.13
N ILE A 73 -3.90 15.30 -0.64
CA ILE A 73 -5.03 14.36 -0.68
C ILE A 73 -5.18 13.68 0.69
N THR A 74 -4.09 13.13 1.23
CA THR A 74 -4.08 12.40 2.49
C THR A 74 -4.49 13.26 3.69
N GLU A 75 -4.10 14.55 3.73
CA GLU A 75 -4.54 15.48 4.77
C GLU A 75 -6.08 15.62 4.78
N GLU A 76 -6.69 15.85 3.62
CA GLU A 76 -8.15 16.01 3.51
C GLU A 76 -8.91 14.72 3.82
N LEU A 77 -8.44 13.56 3.31
CA LEU A 77 -9.06 12.27 3.64
C LEU A 77 -8.94 11.95 5.13
N GLY A 78 -7.78 12.25 5.73
CA GLY A 78 -7.50 12.05 7.14
C GLY A 78 -8.39 12.91 8.04
N TYR A 79 -8.70 14.14 7.62
CA TYR A 79 -9.66 15.01 8.30
C TYR A 79 -11.04 14.36 8.42
N GLY A 80 -11.47 13.61 7.39
CA GLY A 80 -12.72 12.86 7.43
C GLY A 80 -12.68 11.63 8.34
N CYS A 81 -11.73 10.72 8.08
CA CYS A 81 -11.50 9.54 8.92
C CYS A 81 -10.15 8.90 8.60
N THR A 82 -9.23 8.91 9.56
CA THR A 82 -7.91 8.27 9.41
C THR A 82 -8.00 6.75 9.23
N GLY A 83 -9.04 6.08 9.71
CA GLY A 83 -9.27 4.65 9.45
C GLY A 83 -9.55 4.34 7.97
N VAL A 84 -10.36 5.17 7.31
CA VAL A 84 -10.64 5.07 5.87
C VAL A 84 -9.39 5.48 5.07
N GLN A 85 -8.78 6.61 5.43
CA GLN A 85 -7.57 7.11 4.78
C GLN A 85 -6.43 6.09 4.87
N THR A 86 -6.21 5.44 6.02
CA THR A 86 -5.18 4.41 6.19
C THR A 86 -5.40 3.20 5.28
N ALA A 87 -6.66 2.83 5.03
CA ALA A 87 -6.98 1.75 4.10
C ALA A 87 -6.64 2.12 2.63
N ILE A 88 -6.81 3.40 2.27
CA ILE A 88 -6.47 3.94 0.94
C ILE A 88 -4.94 4.07 0.81
N GLU A 89 -4.27 4.69 1.77
CA GLU A 89 -2.83 4.97 1.76
C GLU A 89 -1.96 3.71 1.79
N ALA A 90 -2.44 2.64 2.43
CA ALA A 90 -1.73 1.37 2.43
C ALA A 90 -1.50 0.79 1.02
N ASN A 91 -2.27 1.22 0.02
CA ASN A 91 -1.94 0.93 -1.38
C ASN A 91 -0.65 1.60 -1.82
N SER A 92 -0.48 2.91 -1.59
CA SER A 92 0.78 3.62 -1.89
C SER A 92 1.97 2.94 -1.21
N LEU A 93 1.81 2.49 0.04
CA LEU A 93 2.85 1.77 0.77
C LEU A 93 3.23 0.43 0.11
N GLY A 94 2.25 -0.35 -0.37
CA GLY A 94 2.50 -1.60 -1.08
C GLY A 94 3.07 -1.39 -2.50
N GLN A 95 2.66 -0.31 -3.17
CA GLN A 95 3.07 0.05 -4.54
C GLN A 95 4.48 0.60 -4.61
N MET A 96 4.90 1.40 -3.62
CA MET A 96 6.15 2.14 -3.67
C MET A 96 7.38 1.27 -3.99
N PRO A 97 7.58 0.07 -3.38
CA PRO A 97 8.69 -0.81 -3.74
C PRO A 97 8.69 -1.24 -5.23
N VAL A 98 7.51 -1.44 -5.81
CA VAL A 98 7.36 -1.80 -7.23
C VAL A 98 7.64 -0.61 -8.13
N ILE A 99 7.21 0.60 -7.72
CA ILE A 99 7.47 1.85 -8.44
C ILE A 99 8.97 2.14 -8.52
N ILE A 100 9.69 2.03 -7.40
CA ILE A 100 11.10 2.44 -7.33
C ILE A 100 12.09 1.36 -7.79
N ALA A 101 11.72 0.07 -7.72
CA ALA A 101 12.64 -1.03 -7.96
C ALA A 101 12.11 -2.14 -8.88
N GLY A 102 10.82 -2.10 -9.25
CA GLY A 102 10.24 -3.07 -10.17
C GLY A 102 10.70 -2.84 -11.61
N ASN A 103 10.91 -3.92 -12.36
CA ASN A 103 11.13 -3.83 -13.80
C ASN A 103 9.82 -3.53 -14.55
N GLU A 104 9.92 -3.21 -15.85
CA GLU A 104 8.76 -2.85 -16.68
C GLU A 104 7.64 -3.90 -16.65
N HIS A 105 7.99 -5.20 -16.68
CA HIS A 105 7.01 -6.28 -16.61
C HIS A 105 6.27 -6.31 -15.28
N GLN A 106 6.99 -6.16 -14.16
CA GLN A 106 6.42 -6.10 -12.82
C GLN A 106 5.52 -4.87 -12.66
N GLN A 107 5.98 -3.69 -13.08
CA GLN A 107 5.20 -2.45 -13.00
C GLN A 107 3.90 -2.56 -13.79
N LYS A 108 3.97 -2.95 -15.08
CA LYS A 108 2.76 -3.12 -15.91
C LYS A 108 1.79 -4.15 -15.32
N LYS A 109 2.30 -5.30 -14.84
CA LYS A 109 1.46 -6.38 -14.32
C LYS A 109 0.77 -6.01 -12.99
N TYR A 110 1.49 -5.41 -12.05
CA TYR A 110 1.02 -5.24 -10.67
C TYR A 110 0.50 -3.83 -10.39
N LEU A 111 1.01 -2.79 -11.04
CA LEU A 111 0.49 -1.43 -10.92
C LEU A 111 -0.65 -1.21 -11.91
N GLY A 112 -0.55 -1.69 -13.15
CA GLY A 112 -1.59 -1.53 -14.17
C GLY A 112 -2.95 -2.10 -13.74
N ARG A 113 -2.98 -3.27 -13.10
CA ARG A 113 -4.25 -3.82 -12.57
C ARG A 113 -4.91 -2.94 -11.49
N MET A 114 -4.15 -2.07 -10.83
CA MET A 114 -4.66 -1.15 -9.80
C MET A 114 -5.29 0.11 -10.42
N THR A 115 -5.00 0.39 -11.70
CA THR A 115 -5.62 1.48 -12.47
C THR A 115 -6.83 0.99 -13.26
N GLU A 116 -6.95 -0.31 -13.49
CA GLU A 116 -8.09 -0.95 -14.17
C GLU A 116 -9.27 -1.17 -13.22
N GLU A 117 -8.99 -1.59 -11.99
CA GLU A 117 -9.98 -1.93 -10.97
C GLU A 117 -9.56 -1.34 -9.59
N PRO A 118 -10.50 -1.08 -8.65
CA PRO A 118 -10.20 -0.58 -7.31
C PRO A 118 -9.65 -1.68 -6.41
N LEU A 119 -8.57 -2.33 -6.86
CA LEU A 119 -7.85 -3.38 -6.14
C LEU A 119 -7.05 -2.79 -4.99
N ILE A 120 -6.78 -3.65 -4.02
CA ILE A 120 -6.06 -3.31 -2.80
C ILE A 120 -4.74 -4.08 -2.79
N CYS A 121 -3.67 -3.50 -2.28
CA CYS A 121 -2.42 -4.20 -2.00
C CYS A 121 -1.96 -3.92 -0.57
N ALA A 122 -0.92 -4.63 -0.13
CA ALA A 122 -0.40 -4.48 1.23
C ALA A 122 1.12 -4.66 1.29
N TYR A 123 1.71 -4.15 2.38
CA TYR A 123 3.14 -4.14 2.63
C TYR A 123 3.50 -5.03 3.84
N CYS A 124 4.13 -6.16 3.58
CA CYS A 124 4.39 -7.23 4.53
C CYS A 124 5.83 -7.24 5.02
N VAL A 125 6.11 -6.45 6.07
CA VAL A 125 7.42 -6.39 6.72
C VAL A 125 7.36 -6.82 8.18
N THR A 126 6.54 -6.14 8.97
CA THR A 126 6.43 -6.35 10.42
C THR A 126 6.07 -7.80 10.76
N GLU A 127 6.69 -8.30 11.82
CA GLU A 127 6.51 -9.64 12.38
C GLU A 127 6.17 -9.54 13.88
N PRO A 128 5.61 -10.60 14.50
CA PRO A 128 5.33 -10.59 15.94
C PRO A 128 6.55 -10.24 16.81
N GLY A 129 7.75 -10.63 16.38
CA GLY A 129 9.01 -10.38 17.08
C GLY A 129 9.84 -9.21 16.56
N ALA A 130 9.41 -8.51 15.50
CA ALA A 130 10.22 -7.47 14.85
C ALA A 130 9.33 -6.43 14.13
N GLY A 131 9.35 -5.18 14.61
CA GLY A 131 8.69 -4.03 13.99
C GLY A 131 9.68 -2.90 13.71
N SER A 132 10.09 -2.17 14.75
CA SER A 132 11.10 -1.11 14.64
C SER A 132 12.46 -1.65 14.17
N ASP A 133 12.84 -2.85 14.59
CA ASP A 133 14.03 -3.56 14.11
C ASP A 133 13.71 -4.42 12.88
N VAL A 134 13.66 -3.78 11.70
CA VAL A 134 13.41 -4.49 10.43
C VAL A 134 14.51 -5.52 10.12
N ALA A 135 15.76 -5.30 10.57
CA ALA A 135 16.84 -6.26 10.37
C ALA A 135 16.64 -7.55 11.21
N GLY A 136 15.78 -7.47 12.23
CA GLY A 136 15.43 -8.58 13.11
C GLY A 136 14.46 -9.61 12.52
N ILE A 137 13.81 -9.32 11.38
CA ILE A 137 12.79 -10.21 10.79
C ILE A 137 13.33 -11.62 10.50
N LYS A 138 12.45 -12.61 10.65
CA LYS A 138 12.73 -14.05 10.58
C LYS A 138 12.04 -14.76 9.42
N THR A 139 11.10 -14.13 8.72
CA THR A 139 10.54 -14.71 7.48
C THR A 139 11.68 -15.04 6.53
N ARG A 140 11.77 -16.31 6.10
CA ARG A 140 12.82 -16.83 5.23
C ARG A 140 12.28 -17.00 3.82
N ALA A 141 13.12 -16.75 2.83
CA ALA A 141 12.86 -17.09 1.44
C ALA A 141 14.03 -17.94 0.91
N GLU A 142 13.75 -19.22 0.65
CA GLU A 142 14.74 -20.18 0.17
C GLU A 142 14.57 -20.41 -1.33
N LYS A 143 15.63 -20.20 -2.11
CA LYS A 143 15.60 -20.45 -3.55
C LYS A 143 15.56 -21.96 -3.82
N LYS A 144 14.56 -22.42 -4.58
CA LYS A 144 14.42 -23.81 -5.05
C LYS A 144 14.19 -23.79 -6.56
N GLY A 145 15.24 -24.06 -7.33
CA GLY A 145 15.20 -23.92 -8.79
C GLY A 145 14.97 -22.46 -9.18
N ASP A 146 13.89 -22.22 -9.92
CA ASP A 146 13.50 -20.90 -10.41
C ASP A 146 12.50 -20.18 -9.48
N GLU A 147 12.20 -20.77 -8.32
CA GLU A 147 11.20 -20.30 -7.37
C GLU A 147 11.81 -19.99 -5.99
N TYR A 148 11.05 -19.29 -5.14
CA TYR A 148 11.37 -19.11 -3.73
C TYR A 148 10.27 -19.71 -2.85
N VAL A 149 10.66 -20.52 -1.86
CA VAL A 149 9.75 -20.99 -0.82
C VAL A 149 9.85 -20.06 0.38
N ILE A 150 8.74 -19.40 0.70
CA ILE A 150 8.67 -18.41 1.78
C ILE A 150 8.02 -19.03 3.02
N ASN A 151 8.68 -18.95 4.16
CA ASN A 151 8.15 -19.41 5.46
C ASN A 151 8.33 -18.32 6.51
N GLY A 152 7.24 -17.92 7.15
CA GLY A 152 7.25 -16.93 8.21
C GLY A 152 5.85 -16.46 8.58
N GLN A 153 5.79 -15.54 9.53
CA GLN A 153 4.54 -14.92 9.97
C GLN A 153 4.71 -13.40 9.98
N LYS A 154 3.83 -12.72 9.26
CA LYS A 154 3.73 -11.26 9.25
C LYS A 154 2.59 -10.81 10.17
N MET A 155 2.71 -9.62 10.74
CA MET A 155 1.79 -9.11 11.76
C MET A 155 1.49 -7.63 11.54
N TRP A 156 0.26 -7.21 11.85
CA TRP A 156 -0.20 -5.83 11.70
C TRP A 156 -0.16 -5.31 10.26
N ILE A 157 -0.47 -6.18 9.30
CA ILE A 157 -0.48 -5.84 7.88
C ILE A 157 -1.79 -5.14 7.56
N THR A 158 -1.76 -3.82 7.42
CA THR A 158 -2.88 -3.04 6.88
C THR A 158 -3.29 -3.63 5.53
N ASN A 159 -4.60 -3.77 5.31
CA ASN A 159 -5.18 -4.42 4.14
C ASN A 159 -4.84 -5.91 3.96
N GLY A 160 -4.19 -6.56 4.94
CA GLY A 160 -3.75 -7.95 4.83
C GLY A 160 -4.86 -8.95 4.49
N GLY A 161 -6.10 -8.69 4.91
CA GLY A 161 -7.26 -9.54 4.57
C GLY A 161 -8.00 -9.16 3.28
N LYS A 162 -7.53 -8.15 2.55
CA LYS A 162 -8.23 -7.52 1.41
C LYS A 162 -7.35 -7.38 0.16
N ALA A 163 -6.04 -7.54 0.32
CA ALA A 163 -5.09 -7.33 -0.74
C ALA A 163 -5.24 -8.37 -1.88
N ASN A 164 -5.06 -7.91 -3.11
CA ASN A 164 -4.86 -8.71 -4.31
C ASN A 164 -3.42 -9.24 -4.40
N TRP A 165 -2.45 -8.44 -3.95
CA TRP A 165 -1.04 -8.83 -3.88
C TRP A 165 -0.33 -8.10 -2.74
N TYR A 166 0.80 -8.66 -2.32
CA TYR A 166 1.64 -8.17 -1.24
C TYR A 166 3.01 -7.79 -1.78
N PHE A 167 3.55 -6.65 -1.34
CA PHE A 167 5.00 -6.54 -1.20
C PHE A 167 5.41 -7.31 0.05
N LEU A 168 6.43 -8.16 -0.02
CA LEU A 168 6.90 -8.96 1.12
C LEU A 168 8.42 -8.87 1.25
N LEU A 169 8.91 -8.52 2.44
CA LEU A 169 10.34 -8.58 2.76
C LEU A 169 10.66 -9.87 3.52
N ALA A 170 11.62 -10.63 3.01
CA ALA A 170 12.11 -11.86 3.63
C ALA A 170 13.63 -11.92 3.60
N ARG A 171 14.20 -12.66 4.57
CA ARG A 171 15.62 -12.97 4.63
C ARG A 171 15.94 -14.09 3.65
N THR A 172 16.81 -13.81 2.68
CA THR A 172 17.29 -14.76 1.68
C THR A 172 18.69 -15.28 1.97
N ASN A 173 19.51 -14.50 2.69
CA ASN A 173 20.82 -14.99 3.14
C ASN A 173 20.73 -15.62 4.55
N PRO A 174 21.02 -16.92 4.71
CA PRO A 174 20.88 -17.60 5.99
C PRO A 174 21.97 -17.22 7.01
N ASP A 175 23.11 -16.69 6.58
CA ASP A 175 24.23 -16.33 7.46
C ASP A 175 23.84 -15.15 8.38
N PRO A 176 23.83 -15.34 9.72
CA PRO A 176 23.52 -14.28 10.68
C PRO A 176 24.47 -13.07 10.61
N GLY A 177 25.72 -13.26 10.17
CA GLY A 177 26.73 -12.20 10.04
C GLY A 177 26.56 -11.33 8.80
N THR A 178 25.66 -11.71 7.87
CA THR A 178 25.43 -10.92 6.65
C THR A 178 24.83 -9.56 6.99
N PRO A 179 25.40 -8.45 6.47
CA PRO A 179 24.89 -7.11 6.74
C PRO A 179 23.47 -6.93 6.17
N ALA A 180 22.66 -6.10 6.81
CA ALA A 180 21.26 -5.90 6.45
C ALA A 180 21.06 -5.56 4.96
N SER A 181 21.95 -4.76 4.37
CA SER A 181 21.90 -4.37 2.95
C SER A 181 22.04 -5.54 1.95
N LYS A 182 22.43 -6.74 2.42
CA LYS A 182 22.62 -7.94 1.58
C LYS A 182 21.82 -9.15 2.09
N ALA A 183 21.12 -9.03 3.21
CA ALA A 183 20.48 -10.17 3.87
C ALA A 183 19.06 -10.46 3.36
N PHE A 184 18.41 -9.46 2.76
CA PHE A 184 16.98 -9.49 2.46
C PHE A 184 16.69 -9.35 0.97
N THR A 185 15.51 -9.83 0.58
CA THR A 185 14.96 -9.66 -0.76
C THR A 185 13.49 -9.26 -0.64
N GLY A 186 13.08 -8.30 -1.46
CA GLY A 186 11.69 -7.91 -1.61
C GLY A 186 11.01 -8.75 -2.70
N PHE A 187 9.79 -9.19 -2.43
CA PHE A 187 8.99 -10.02 -3.32
C PHE A 187 7.64 -9.34 -3.58
N ILE A 188 7.08 -9.58 -4.77
CA ILE A 188 5.66 -9.37 -5.03
C ILE A 188 5.00 -10.75 -4.96
N VAL A 189 4.01 -10.91 -4.09
CA VAL A 189 3.34 -12.19 -3.85
C VAL A 189 1.84 -12.03 -4.10
N GLU A 190 1.30 -12.76 -5.07
CA GLU A 190 -0.15 -12.79 -5.35
C GLU A 190 -0.90 -13.36 -4.14
N ALA A 191 -2.00 -12.75 -3.72
CA ALA A 191 -2.65 -13.08 -2.45
C ALA A 191 -3.36 -14.43 -2.44
N ASP A 192 -3.62 -14.99 -3.61
CA ASP A 192 -4.21 -16.32 -3.81
C ASP A 192 -3.14 -17.44 -3.92
N SER A 193 -1.86 -17.11 -3.76
CA SER A 193 -0.78 -18.10 -3.77
C SER A 193 -1.01 -19.17 -2.68
N PRO A 194 -0.98 -20.48 -3.02
CA PRO A 194 -1.14 -21.55 -2.04
C PRO A 194 -0.14 -21.44 -0.89
N GLY A 195 -0.63 -21.61 0.34
CA GLY A 195 0.18 -21.54 1.57
C GLY A 195 0.03 -20.24 2.35
N ILE A 196 -0.53 -19.18 1.76
CA ILE A 196 -0.88 -17.96 2.50
C ILE A 196 -2.08 -18.25 3.41
N GLN A 197 -1.95 -17.92 4.69
CA GLN A 197 -3.02 -18.04 5.68
C GLN A 197 -3.26 -16.67 6.31
N ILE A 198 -4.46 -16.13 6.08
CA ILE A 198 -4.86 -14.84 6.65
C ILE A 198 -5.36 -15.07 8.08
N GLY A 199 -4.74 -14.39 9.04
CA GLY A 199 -5.12 -14.46 10.45
C GLY A 199 -6.53 -13.91 10.72
N ARG A 200 -7.07 -14.23 11.90
CA ARG A 200 -8.34 -13.66 12.37
C ARG A 200 -8.14 -12.22 12.87
N LYS A 201 -9.17 -11.40 12.70
CA LYS A 201 -9.28 -10.07 13.32
C LYS A 201 -9.55 -10.19 14.81
#